data_AF-I4EKU3-F1
#
_entry.id   AF-I4EKU3-F1
#
_cell.length_a   1.000
_cell.length_b   1.000
_cell.length_c   1.000
_cell.angle_alpha   90.00
_cell.angle_beta   90.00
_cell.angle_gamma   90.00
#
_symmetry.space_group_name_H-M   'P 1'
#
loop_
_entity.id
_entity.type
_entity.pdbx_description
1 polymer ?
#
loop_
_entity_poly.entity_id
_entity_poly.type
_entity_poly.pdbx_seq_one_letter_code
_entity_poly.pdbx_strand_id
1 'polypeptide(L)'
;MCGDYYSFESRFIRNLPIHTINPGNPAENAQHDRLVELVDRMLSLKHQVAAVRTSYEKTALQRQIEITDKQIDRLVYELSGLTDEEIQIVEAGTQGVRDKTPDEFISVA
;
A
#
# COMPACT_ATOMS: atom_id res chain seq x y z
N MET A 1 23.54 13.52 13.29
CA MET A 1 23.10 13.52 11.87
C MET A 1 21.61 13.76 11.91
N CYS A 2 21.16 14.94 11.49
CA CYS A 2 19.78 15.40 11.68
C CYS A 2 19.05 15.32 10.33
N GLY A 3 17.94 14.58 10.31
CA GLY A 3 16.82 14.77 9.38
C GLY A 3 16.93 14.09 8.04
N ASP A 4 16.52 12.82 7.96
CA ASP A 4 16.01 12.28 6.70
C ASP A 4 14.69 13.00 6.37
N TYR A 5 14.70 13.92 5.41
CA TYR A 5 13.50 14.54 4.87
C TYR A 5 13.21 13.93 3.50
N TYR A 6 12.05 13.29 3.35
CA TYR A 6 11.60 12.81 2.06
C TYR A 6 11.09 13.99 1.22
N SER A 7 11.85 14.39 0.20
CA SER A 7 11.39 15.37 -0.78
C SER A 7 10.60 14.68 -1.89
N PHE A 8 9.30 14.97 -1.96
CA PHE A 8 8.37 14.49 -2.99
C PHE A 8 8.27 15.44 -4.18
N GLU A 9 9.35 16.13 -4.52
CA GLU A 9 9.36 17.04 -5.66
C GLU A 9 9.11 16.30 -6.98
N SER A 10 8.40 16.94 -7.90
CA SER A 10 8.01 16.35 -9.20
C SER A 10 9.20 15.77 -9.98
N ARG A 11 10.41 16.29 -9.78
CA ARG A 11 11.65 15.80 -10.40
C ARG A 11 12.00 14.35 -10.01
N PHE A 12 11.62 13.92 -8.81
CA PHE A 12 11.88 12.57 -8.30
C PHE A 12 10.72 11.61 -8.63
N ILE A 13 9.49 12.11 -8.65
CA ILE A 13 8.29 11.29 -8.91
C ILE A 13 8.10 11.03 -10.41
N ARG A 14 8.45 11.98 -11.28
CA ARG A 14 8.19 11.90 -12.73
C ARG A 14 8.86 10.69 -13.40
N ASN A 15 9.96 10.20 -12.85
CA ASN A 15 10.72 9.08 -13.42
C ASN A 15 10.37 7.73 -12.79
N LEU A 16 9.34 7.67 -11.94
CA LEU A 16 8.89 6.39 -11.39
C LEU A 16 8.28 5.54 -12.51
N PRO A 17 8.70 4.28 -12.67
CA PRO A 17 8.08 3.37 -13.61
C PRO A 17 6.71 2.93 -13.07
N ILE A 18 5.68 3.73 -13.35
CA ILE A 18 4.29 3.39 -13.02
C ILE A 18 3.73 2.59 -14.19
N HIS A 19 3.33 1.34 -13.93
CA HIS A 19 2.70 0.50 -14.93
C HIS A 19 1.36 1.12 -15.39
N THR A 20 1.23 1.41 -16.67
CA THR A 20 -0.01 1.93 -17.26
C THR A 20 -0.92 0.77 -17.64
N ILE A 21 -2.07 0.69 -16.96
CA ILE A 21 -3.10 -0.32 -17.21
C ILE A 21 -3.67 -0.15 -18.61
N ASN A 22 -3.72 -1.22 -19.39
CA ASN A 22 -4.27 -1.21 -20.74
C ASN A 22 -5.77 -1.53 -20.71
N PRO A 23 -6.66 -0.54 -20.96
CA PRO A 23 -8.10 -0.76 -20.92
C PRO A 23 -8.62 -1.72 -22.02
N GLY A 24 -7.79 -2.01 -23.03
CA GLY A 24 -8.11 -2.98 -24.07
C GLY A 24 -7.94 -4.45 -23.65
N ASN A 25 -7.30 -4.72 -22.51
CA ASN A 25 -7.11 -6.08 -21.99
C ASN A 25 -8.14 -6.36 -20.88
N PRO A 26 -9.13 -7.24 -21.11
CA PRO A 26 -10.17 -7.52 -20.10
C PRO A 26 -9.61 -8.18 -18.84
N ALA A 27 -8.46 -8.87 -18.93
CA ALA A 27 -7.81 -9.46 -17.76
C ALA A 27 -7.22 -8.38 -16.83
N GLU A 28 -6.53 -7.39 -17.40
CA GLU A 28 -5.99 -6.25 -16.64
C GLU A 28 -7.10 -5.39 -16.04
N ASN A 29 -8.20 -5.17 -16.75
CA ASN A 29 -9.36 -4.45 -16.21
C ASN A 29 -9.96 -5.18 -15.01
N ALA A 30 -10.12 -6.50 -15.08
CA ALA A 30 -10.64 -7.28 -13.95
C ALA A 30 -9.70 -7.22 -12.73
N GLN A 31 -8.39 -7.22 -12.95
CA GLN A 31 -7.41 -7.03 -11.88
C GLN A 31 -7.45 -5.61 -11.30
N HIS A 32 -7.60 -4.60 -12.14
CA HIS A 32 -7.79 -3.21 -11.72
C HIS A 32 -9.06 -3.04 -10.87
N ASP A 33 -10.19 -3.58 -11.32
CA ASP A 33 -11.47 -3.48 -10.60
C ASP A 33 -11.35 -4.13 -9.22
N ARG A 34 -10.68 -5.28 -9.14
CA ARG A 34 -10.38 -5.94 -7.86
C ARG A 34 -9.46 -5.12 -6.96
N LEU A 35 -8.49 -4.41 -7.53
CA LEU A 35 -7.61 -3.50 -6.79
C LEU A 35 -8.42 -2.33 -6.22
N VAL A 36 -9.33 -1.73 -7.01
CA VAL A 36 -10.22 -0.67 -6.56
C VAL A 36 -11.08 -1.12 -5.37
N GLU A 37 -11.69 -2.31 -5.44
CA GLU A 37 -12.48 -2.87 -4.34
C GLU A 37 -11.67 -3.02 -3.03
N LEU A 38 -10.42 -3.48 -3.14
CA LEU A 38 -9.55 -3.65 -1.97
C LEU A 38 -9.11 -2.30 -1.38
N VAL A 39 -8.84 -1.30 -2.22
CA VAL A 39 -8.52 0.06 -1.78
C VAL A 39 -9.70 0.68 -1.05
N ASP A 40 -10.92 0.56 -1.60
CA ASP A 40 -12.14 1.05 -0.95
C ASP A 40 -12.37 0.37 0.41
N ARG A 41 -12.16 -0.95 0.47
CA ARG A 41 -12.21 -1.69 1.73
C ARG A 41 -11.17 -1.18 2.73
N MET A 42 -9.94 -0.96 2.30
CA MET A 42 -8.86 -0.46 3.16
C MET A 42 -9.18 0.93 3.70
N LEU A 43 -9.68 1.85 2.86
CA LEU A 43 -10.09 3.19 3.28
C LEU A 43 -11.21 3.13 4.33
N SER A 44 -12.24 2.31 4.09
CA SER A 44 -13.32 2.10 5.05
C SER A 44 -12.82 1.56 6.40
N LEU A 45 -11.92 0.58 6.39
CA LEU A 45 -11.31 0.04 7.62
C LEU A 45 -10.49 1.09 8.37
N LYS A 46 -9.70 1.91 7.67
CA LYS A 46 -8.93 3.01 8.27
C LYS A 46 -9.85 4.06 8.92
N HIS A 47 -10.97 4.40 8.28
CA HIS A 47 -11.97 5.28 8.88
C HIS A 47 -12.60 4.69 10.15
N GLN A 48 -12.87 3.39 10.17
CA GLN A 48 -13.39 2.70 11.37
C GLN A 48 -12.39 2.72 12.51
N VAL A 49 -11.10 2.50 12.25
CA VAL A 49 -10.03 2.59 13.26
C VAL A 49 -9.99 3.97 13.91
N ALA A 50 -10.17 5.04 13.15
CA ALA A 50 -10.20 6.41 13.67
C ALA A 50 -11.41 6.70 14.58
N ALA A 51 -12.52 5.99 14.40
CA ALA A 51 -13.75 6.19 15.17
C ALA A 51 -13.82 5.34 16.46
N VAL A 52 -13.06 4.25 16.53
CA VAL A 52 -13.10 3.27 17.63
C VAL A 52 -12.28 3.75 18.83
N ARG A 53 -12.86 3.63 20.03
CA ARG A 53 -12.21 4.03 21.30
C ARG A 53 -11.60 2.84 22.07
N THR A 54 -12.00 1.62 21.73
CA THR A 54 -11.59 0.40 22.45
C THR A 54 -10.35 -0.22 21.83
N SER A 55 -9.35 -0.55 22.65
CA SER A 55 -8.07 -1.12 22.17
C SER A 55 -8.25 -2.46 21.44
N TYR A 56 -9.15 -3.32 21.91
CA TYR A 56 -9.41 -4.63 21.32
C TYR A 56 -9.98 -4.54 19.89
N GLU A 57 -10.98 -3.67 19.69
CA GLU A 57 -11.58 -3.42 18.37
C GLU A 57 -10.56 -2.78 17.42
N LYS A 58 -9.72 -1.87 17.93
CA LYS A 58 -8.62 -1.29 17.16
C LYS A 58 -7.66 -2.37 16.65
N THR A 59 -7.22 -3.30 17.52
CA THR A 59 -6.33 -4.40 17.12
C THR A 59 -6.97 -5.33 16.08
N ALA A 60 -8.26 -5.65 16.21
CA ALA A 60 -8.96 -6.49 15.25
C ALA A 60 -9.07 -5.82 13.87
N LEU A 61 -9.33 -4.50 13.82
CA LEU A 61 -9.34 -3.73 12.59
C LEU A 61 -7.94 -3.56 12.00
N GLN A 62 -6.92 -3.34 12.83
CA GLN A 62 -5.52 -3.23 12.39
C GLN A 62 -5.07 -4.49 11.64
N ARG A 63 -5.39 -5.68 12.16
CA ARG A 63 -5.10 -6.96 11.49
C ARG A 63 -5.81 -7.08 10.15
N GLN A 64 -7.05 -6.59 10.04
CA GLN A 64 -7.77 -6.59 8.76
C GLN A 64 -7.13 -5.65 7.75
N ILE A 65 -6.61 -4.50 8.21
CA ILE A 65 -5.86 -3.58 7.36
C ILE A 65 -4.57 -4.25 6.86
N GLU A 66 -3.79 -4.88 7.74
CA GLU A 66 -2.56 -5.61 7.36
C GLU A 66 -2.81 -6.74 6.36
N ILE A 67 -3.93 -7.46 6.51
CA ILE A 67 -4.32 -8.50 5.55
C ILE A 67 -4.68 -7.88 4.20
N THR A 68 -5.44 -6.79 4.20
CA THR A 68 -5.85 -6.08 2.97
C THR A 68 -4.65 -5.46 2.26
N ASP A 69 -3.71 -4.90 3.00
CA ASP A 69 -2.44 -4.33 2.52
C ASP A 69 -1.62 -5.38 1.76
N LYS A 70 -1.43 -6.57 2.35
CA LYS A 70 -0.76 -7.71 1.70
C LYS A 70 -1.51 -8.23 0.46
N GLN A 71 -2.84 -8.08 0.42
CA GLN A 71 -3.62 -8.45 -0.76
C GLN A 71 -3.42 -7.46 -1.91
N ILE A 72 -3.32 -6.16 -1.59
CA ILE A 72 -3.02 -5.10 -2.56
C ILE A 72 -1.61 -5.30 -3.11
N ASP A 73 -0.60 -5.51 -2.26
CA ASP A 73 0.79 -5.72 -2.71
C ASP A 73 0.90 -6.85 -3.72
N ARG A 74 0.26 -8.00 -3.45
CA ARG A 74 0.25 -9.15 -4.37
C ARG A 74 -0.36 -8.81 -5.72
N LEU A 75 -1.50 -8.13 -5.73
CA LEU A 75 -2.15 -7.73 -6.99
C LEU A 75 -1.32 -6.71 -7.76
N VAL A 76 -0.63 -5.80 -7.07
CA VAL A 76 0.27 -4.83 -7.69
C VAL A 76 1.48 -5.54 -8.30
N TYR A 77 2.05 -6.55 -7.63
CA TYR A 77 3.13 -7.36 -8.18
C TYR A 77 2.69 -8.14 -9.42
N GLU A 78 1.49 -8.73 -9.38
CA GLU A 78 0.90 -9.40 -10.55
C GLU A 78 0.69 -8.44 -11.73
N LEU A 79 0.12 -7.26 -11.50
CA LEU A 79 -0.08 -6.22 -12.52
C LEU A 79 1.24 -5.68 -13.07
N SER A 80 2.27 -5.63 -12.23
CA SER A 80 3.61 -5.17 -12.62
C SER A 80 4.42 -6.27 -13.31
N GLY A 81 3.92 -7.52 -13.31
CA GLY A 81 4.59 -8.66 -13.93
C GLY A 81 5.92 -9.04 -13.25
N LEU A 82 6.06 -8.75 -11.95
CA LEU A 82 7.30 -9.02 -11.21
C LEU A 82 7.51 -10.52 -11.00
N THR A 83 8.76 -10.98 -11.10
CA THR A 83 9.10 -12.37 -10.74
C THR A 83 9.28 -12.52 -9.22
N ASP A 84 9.28 -13.76 -8.73
CA ASP A 84 9.51 -14.05 -7.31
C ASP A 84 10.84 -13.48 -6.81
N GLU A 85 11.89 -13.47 -7.65
CA GLU A 85 13.18 -12.86 -7.33
C GLU A 85 13.10 -11.34 -7.22
N GLU A 86 12.36 -10.68 -8.12
CA GLU A 86 12.17 -9.23 -8.08
C GLU A 86 11.33 -8.81 -6.87
N ILE A 87 10.31 -9.59 -6.52
CA ILE A 87 9.51 -9.41 -5.31
C ILE A 87 10.40 -9.49 -4.07
N GLN A 88 11.28 -10.50 -3.98
CA GLN A 88 12.20 -10.63 -2.84
C GLN A 88 13.13 -9.41 -2.70
N ILE A 89 13.58 -8.83 -3.81
CA ILE A 89 14.42 -7.62 -3.80
C ILE A 89 13.63 -6.43 -3.27
N VAL A 90 12.39 -6.24 -3.72
CA VAL A 90 11.50 -5.16 -3.27
C VAL A 90 11.21 -5.31 -1.77
N GLU A 91 10.90 -6.52 -1.32
CA GLU A 91 10.64 -6.86 0.07
C GLU A 91 11.85 -6.59 0.97
N ALA A 92 13.03 -7.07 0.57
CA ALA A 92 14.27 -6.84 1.31
C ALA A 92 14.63 -5.34 1.44
N GLY A 93 14.32 -4.54 0.41
CA GLY A 93 14.50 -3.08 0.44
C GLY A 93 13.47 -2.32 1.27
N THR A 94 12.30 -2.92 1.54
CA THR A 94 11.17 -2.28 2.23
C THR A 94 10.98 -2.74 3.69
N GLN A 95 11.74 -3.75 4.12
CA GLN A 95 11.67 -4.33 5.48
C GLN A 95 11.74 -3.29 6.61
N GLY A 96 12.52 -2.21 6.45
CA GLY A 96 12.64 -1.12 7.43
C GLY A 96 11.52 -0.07 7.42
N VAL A 97 10.64 -0.10 6.40
CA VAL A 97 9.50 0.83 6.25
C VAL A 97 8.21 0.21 6.78
N ARG A 98 8.02 -1.11 6.60
CA ARG A 98 6.81 -1.84 7.03
C ARG A 98 6.65 -1.97 8.55
N ASP A 99 7.75 -1.90 9.31
CA ASP A 99 7.74 -1.91 10.78
C ASP A 99 7.31 -0.56 11.40
N LYS A 100 7.27 0.53 10.60
CA LYS A 100 6.79 1.83 11.08
C LYS A 100 5.27 1.85 10.99
N THR A 101 4.61 1.85 12.14
CA THR A 101 3.15 1.90 12.21
C THR A 101 2.61 3.13 11.47
N PRO A 102 1.48 3.04 10.73
CA PRO A 102 0.88 4.18 10.03
C PRO A 102 0.59 5.39 10.93
N ASP A 103 0.43 5.16 12.25
CA ASP A 103 0.23 6.19 13.27
C ASP A 103 1.43 7.16 13.37
N GLU A 104 2.65 6.77 12.97
CA GLU A 104 3.82 7.66 12.92
C GLU A 104 3.82 8.62 11.72
N PHE A 105 3.11 8.27 10.63
CA PHE A 105 3.05 9.10 9.43
C PHE A 105 1.96 10.18 9.50
N ILE A 106 0.98 10.05 10.41
CA ILE A 106 -0.16 10.98 10.54
C ILE A 106 0.09 12.08 11.59
N SER A 107 1.20 12.04 12.35
CA SER A 107 1.52 13.05 13.38
C SER A 107 2.01 14.42 12.86
N VAL A 108 1.90 14.69 11.55
CA VAL A 108 2.24 16.00 10.97
C VAL A 108 0.97 16.65 10.39
N ALA A 109 0.06 17.03 11.30
CA ALA A 109 -0.99 18.02 11.05
C ALA A 109 -1.31 18.73 12.36
#